data_AF-A0A5E4AQE3-F1
#
_entry.id   AF-A0A5E4AQE3-F1
#
_cell.length_a   1.000
_cell.length_b   1.000
_cell.length_c   1.000
_cell.angle_alpha   90.00
_cell.angle_beta   90.00
_cell.angle_gamma   90.00
#
_symmetry.space_group_name_H-M   'P 1'
#
loop_
_entity.id
_entity.type
_entity.pdbx_description
1 polymer ?
#
loop_
_entity_poly.entity_id
_entity_poly.type
_entity_poly.pdbx_seq_one_letter_code
_entity_poly.pdbx_strand_id
1 'polypeptide(L)'
;MVSQLEAQRAELVEQLGKVSESHQEALQRAHKAEDKLETLQGQLTHLEGELVSADVLRDNLNFEKQKYLKFLDQLSEKMRLDRMAAELGFDMRLDVVLARAEQLVRLESSAVVENKTIAYNLQRKLKTQKERLESRELHMNLLRQKIAQLEEEKQVRSALATERDEAQLTIRKLEMKVGRMQKELNLCRESNLELKAKLADTSELKIKTLEQTKTIEDLNKSRDQLEKMKEKVEKQLASVRAELDTAGREAEEGKERARHMLEAVTSEMKTLKRSLEDAEKREKQLADFREVVSQMLGLNMTALALPDYEIIKCLERLIHLHQHRLVSCACLKDMTSGQDRHPQGHLKLLH
;
A
#
# COMPACT_ATOMS: atom_id res chain seq x y z
N MET A 1 -38.76 -165.81 -143.35
CA MET A 1 -37.55 -165.41 -142.60
C MET A 1 -37.33 -163.88 -142.61
N VAL A 2 -37.62 -163.16 -143.69
CA VAL A 2 -37.51 -161.68 -143.74
C VAL A 2 -38.54 -160.97 -142.84
N SER A 3 -39.81 -161.43 -142.80
CA SER A 3 -40.86 -160.81 -141.96
C SER A 3 -40.63 -160.91 -140.45
N GLN A 4 -39.76 -161.81 -139.97
CA GLN A 4 -39.49 -161.98 -138.54
C GLN A 4 -38.44 -160.97 -138.03
N LEU A 5 -37.46 -160.63 -138.87
CA LEU A 5 -36.43 -159.63 -138.56
C LEU A 5 -36.95 -158.20 -138.71
N GLU A 6 -37.87 -157.95 -139.65
CA GLU A 6 -38.55 -156.66 -139.75
C GLU A 6 -39.48 -156.40 -138.56
N ALA A 7 -40.14 -157.43 -138.03
CA ALA A 7 -40.93 -157.32 -136.80
C ALA A 7 -40.05 -157.02 -135.58
N GLN A 8 -38.90 -157.70 -135.41
CA GLN A 8 -37.97 -157.43 -134.31
C GLN A 8 -37.31 -156.04 -134.40
N ARG A 9 -36.99 -155.57 -135.61
CA ARG A 9 -36.48 -154.21 -135.83
C ARG A 9 -37.56 -153.17 -135.50
N ALA A 10 -38.81 -153.38 -135.92
CA ALA A 10 -39.92 -152.50 -135.58
C ALA A 10 -40.15 -152.46 -134.06
N GLU A 11 -40.08 -153.62 -133.38
CA GLU A 11 -40.23 -153.74 -131.93
C GLU A 11 -39.08 -153.03 -131.17
N LEU A 12 -37.83 -153.16 -131.62
CA LEU A 12 -36.69 -152.45 -131.03
C LEU A 12 -36.76 -150.93 -131.24
N VAL A 13 -37.21 -150.48 -132.41
CA VAL A 13 -37.40 -149.04 -132.69
C VAL A 13 -38.54 -148.48 -131.85
N GLU A 14 -39.61 -149.25 -131.66
CA GLU A 14 -40.72 -148.86 -130.78
C GLU A 14 -40.29 -148.82 -129.30
N GLN A 15 -39.49 -149.80 -128.85
CA GLN A 15 -38.91 -149.80 -127.50
C GLN A 15 -37.94 -148.63 -127.29
N LEU A 16 -37.07 -148.32 -128.26
CA LEU A 16 -36.15 -147.19 -128.19
C LEU A 16 -36.91 -145.85 -128.17
N GLY A 17 -37.98 -145.74 -128.97
CA GLY A 17 -38.88 -144.58 -128.95
C GLY A 17 -39.54 -144.38 -127.59
N LYS A 18 -40.12 -145.45 -127.02
CA LYS A 18 -40.71 -145.43 -125.67
C LYS A 18 -39.70 -145.06 -124.58
N VAL A 19 -38.47 -145.56 -124.67
CA VAL A 19 -37.39 -145.23 -123.72
C VAL A 19 -36.94 -143.78 -123.88
N SER A 20 -36.80 -143.29 -125.11
CA SER A 20 -36.42 -141.90 -125.38
C SER A 20 -37.49 -140.90 -124.92
N GLU A 21 -38.78 -141.20 -125.15
CA GLU A 21 -39.90 -140.39 -124.65
C GLU A 21 -39.93 -140.39 -123.11
N SER A 22 -39.81 -141.56 -122.48
CA SER A 22 -39.73 -141.67 -121.01
C SER A 22 -38.53 -140.91 -120.43
N HIS A 23 -37.38 -140.94 -121.11
CA HIS A 23 -36.20 -140.17 -120.72
C HIS A 23 -36.43 -138.67 -120.85
N GLN A 24 -37.00 -138.21 -121.96
CA GLN A 24 -37.34 -136.80 -122.18
C GLN A 24 -38.35 -136.29 -121.15
N GLU A 25 -39.37 -137.09 -120.82
CA GLU A 25 -40.33 -136.79 -119.75
C GLU A 25 -39.67 -136.72 -118.37
N ALA A 26 -38.75 -137.65 -118.08
CA ALA A 26 -37.98 -137.64 -116.83
C ALA A 26 -37.08 -136.40 -116.71
N LEU A 27 -36.46 -135.99 -117.82
CA LEU A 27 -35.57 -134.84 -117.88
C LEU A 27 -36.35 -133.52 -117.77
N GLN A 28 -37.52 -133.41 -118.41
CA GLN A 28 -38.45 -132.29 -118.20
C GLN A 28 -39.00 -132.26 -116.76
N ARG A 29 -39.26 -133.42 -116.14
CA ARG A 29 -39.64 -133.49 -114.72
C ARG A 29 -38.50 -133.06 -113.81
N ALA A 30 -37.26 -133.42 -114.14
CA ALA A 30 -36.06 -133.00 -113.40
C ALA A 30 -35.87 -131.49 -113.47
N HIS A 31 -35.89 -130.88 -114.67
CA HIS A 31 -35.78 -129.42 -114.81
C HIS A 31 -36.92 -128.68 -114.09
N LYS A 32 -38.17 -129.16 -114.21
CA LYS A 32 -39.29 -128.57 -113.44
C LYS A 32 -39.11 -128.72 -111.94
N ALA A 33 -38.39 -129.74 -111.46
CA ALA A 33 -38.07 -129.91 -110.04
C ALA A 33 -36.90 -129.00 -109.61
N GLU A 34 -35.90 -128.82 -110.47
CA GLU A 34 -34.79 -127.88 -110.28
C GLU A 34 -35.28 -126.43 -110.21
N ASP A 35 -36.11 -125.98 -111.16
CA ASP A 35 -36.69 -124.62 -111.16
C ASP A 35 -37.52 -124.36 -109.88
N LYS A 36 -38.27 -125.38 -109.43
CA LYS A 36 -39.04 -125.32 -108.18
C LYS A 36 -38.13 -125.26 -106.97
N LEU A 37 -37.05 -126.05 -106.97
CA LEU A 37 -36.08 -126.08 -105.89
C LEU A 37 -35.33 -124.75 -105.78
N GLU A 38 -34.94 -124.15 -106.90
CA GLU A 38 -34.32 -122.81 -106.95
C GLU A 38 -35.29 -121.73 -106.45
N THR A 39 -36.55 -121.78 -106.87
CA THR A 39 -37.59 -120.84 -106.38
C THR A 39 -37.79 -120.98 -104.87
N LEU A 40 -37.89 -122.22 -104.36
CA LEU A 40 -38.04 -122.50 -102.93
C LEU A 40 -36.80 -122.09 -102.13
N GLN A 41 -35.59 -122.28 -102.67
CA GLN A 41 -34.35 -121.81 -102.06
C GLN A 41 -34.28 -120.28 -102.02
N GLY A 42 -34.71 -119.58 -103.08
CA GLY A 42 -34.84 -118.13 -103.09
C GLY A 42 -35.82 -117.62 -102.02
N GLN A 43 -36.96 -118.30 -101.84
CA GLN A 43 -37.93 -117.97 -100.78
C GLN A 43 -37.38 -118.25 -99.38
N LEU A 44 -36.69 -119.39 -99.18
CA LEU A 44 -36.08 -119.74 -97.91
C LEU A 44 -35.03 -118.70 -97.51
N THR A 45 -34.11 -118.35 -98.41
CA THR A 45 -33.06 -117.37 -98.14
C THR A 45 -33.62 -115.96 -97.86
N HIS A 46 -34.70 -115.58 -98.55
CA HIS A 46 -35.38 -114.31 -98.26
C HIS A 46 -36.02 -114.30 -96.86
N LEU A 47 -36.77 -115.35 -96.50
CA LEU A 47 -37.39 -115.48 -95.18
C LEU A 47 -36.36 -115.57 -94.05
N GLU A 48 -35.24 -116.27 -94.26
CA GLU A 48 -34.11 -116.30 -93.34
C GLU A 48 -33.52 -114.90 -93.14
N GLY A 49 -33.39 -114.11 -94.22
CA GLY A 49 -32.96 -112.71 -94.14
C GLY A 49 -33.93 -111.81 -93.36
N GLU A 50 -35.24 -111.99 -93.55
CA GLU A 50 -36.27 -111.26 -92.79
C GLU A 50 -36.25 -111.64 -91.30
N LEU A 51 -36.10 -112.93 -90.98
CA LEU A 51 -36.02 -113.41 -89.60
C LEU A 51 -34.81 -112.82 -88.87
N VAL A 52 -33.63 -112.84 -89.51
CA VAL A 52 -32.41 -112.24 -88.94
C VAL A 52 -32.59 -110.74 -88.74
N SER A 53 -33.21 -110.04 -89.69
CA SER A 53 -33.49 -108.61 -89.57
C SER A 53 -34.46 -108.31 -88.41
N ALA A 54 -35.49 -109.14 -88.24
CA ALA A 54 -36.43 -109.03 -87.13
C ALA A 54 -35.77 -109.31 -85.77
N ASP A 55 -34.85 -110.28 -85.70
CA ASP A 55 -34.09 -110.59 -84.49
C ASP A 55 -33.19 -109.42 -84.06
N VAL A 56 -32.46 -108.81 -85.01
CA VAL A 56 -31.65 -107.62 -84.74
C VAL A 56 -32.50 -106.45 -84.25
N LEU A 57 -33.67 -106.22 -84.85
CA LEU A 57 -34.60 -105.17 -84.39
C LEU A 57 -35.10 -105.44 -82.97
N ARG A 58 -35.43 -106.70 -82.64
CA ARG A 58 -35.86 -107.10 -81.30
C ARG A 58 -34.76 -106.89 -80.27
N ASP A 59 -33.51 -107.24 -80.59
CA ASP A 59 -32.37 -107.05 -79.70
C ASP A 59 -32.08 -105.57 -79.47
N ASN A 60 -32.17 -104.74 -80.51
CA ASN A 60 -32.06 -103.29 -80.38
C ASN A 60 -33.15 -102.70 -79.47
N LEU A 61 -34.41 -103.13 -79.65
CA LEU A 61 -35.51 -102.69 -78.78
C LEU A 61 -35.32 -103.14 -77.32
N ASN A 62 -34.82 -104.36 -77.12
CA ASN A 62 -34.49 -104.87 -75.78
C ASN A 62 -33.35 -104.07 -75.12
N PHE A 63 -32.31 -103.73 -75.89
CA PHE A 63 -31.20 -102.91 -75.41
C PHE A 63 -31.68 -101.51 -74.99
N GLU A 64 -32.46 -100.83 -75.82
CA GLU A 64 -33.04 -99.54 -75.47
C GLU A 64 -33.97 -99.64 -74.25
N LYS A 65 -34.81 -100.67 -74.17
CA LYS A 65 -35.66 -100.93 -72.99
C LYS A 65 -34.83 -101.06 -71.70
N GLN A 66 -33.72 -101.79 -71.73
CA GLN A 66 -32.83 -101.93 -70.56
C GLN A 66 -32.20 -100.59 -70.16
N LYS A 67 -31.79 -99.77 -71.14
CA LYS A 67 -31.25 -98.44 -70.90
C LYS A 67 -32.29 -97.52 -70.25
N TYR A 68 -33.54 -97.53 -70.74
CA TYR A 68 -34.64 -96.77 -70.13
C TYR A 68 -34.98 -97.25 -68.72
N LEU A 69 -34.99 -98.56 -68.47
CA LEU A 69 -35.20 -99.11 -67.13
C LEU A 69 -34.12 -98.65 -66.14
N LYS A 70 -32.84 -98.73 -66.54
CA LYS A 70 -31.73 -98.22 -65.70
C LYS A 70 -31.87 -96.73 -65.40
N PHE A 71 -32.27 -95.93 -66.39
CA PHE A 71 -32.52 -94.50 -66.18
C PHE A 71 -33.68 -94.27 -65.20
N LEU A 72 -34.77 -95.03 -65.33
CA LEU A 72 -35.94 -94.92 -64.47
C LEU A 72 -35.63 -95.34 -63.02
N ASP A 73 -34.80 -96.36 -62.83
CA ASP A 73 -34.32 -96.78 -61.51
C ASP A 73 -33.48 -95.65 -60.86
N GLN A 74 -32.54 -95.05 -61.60
CA GLN A 74 -31.77 -93.90 -61.10
C GLN A 74 -32.66 -92.71 -60.74
N LEU A 75 -33.67 -92.43 -61.56
CA LEU A 75 -34.60 -91.32 -61.31
C LEU A 75 -35.47 -91.61 -60.07
N SER A 76 -35.91 -92.86 -59.91
CA SER A 76 -36.65 -93.31 -58.74
C SER A 76 -35.83 -93.14 -57.45
N GLU A 77 -34.55 -93.49 -57.48
CA GLU A 77 -33.62 -93.30 -56.35
C GLU A 77 -33.47 -91.83 -55.97
N LYS A 78 -33.23 -90.95 -56.96
CA LYS A 78 -33.11 -89.51 -56.72
C LYS A 78 -34.41 -88.91 -56.16
N MET A 79 -35.55 -89.45 -56.56
CA MET A 79 -36.87 -89.02 -56.06
C MET A 79 -37.30 -89.72 -54.77
N ARG A 80 -36.49 -90.67 -54.27
CA ARG A 80 -36.75 -91.53 -53.11
C ARG A 80 -38.00 -92.40 -53.25
N LEU A 81 -38.19 -92.97 -54.44
CA LEU A 81 -39.30 -93.84 -54.82
C LEU A 81 -38.89 -95.33 -54.84
N ASP A 82 -37.69 -95.68 -54.38
CA ASP A 82 -37.08 -97.01 -54.51
C ASP A 82 -37.99 -98.17 -54.09
N ARG A 83 -38.70 -98.00 -52.97
CA ARG A 83 -39.61 -99.02 -52.44
C ARG A 83 -40.86 -99.22 -53.29
N MET A 84 -41.40 -98.14 -53.87
CA MET A 84 -42.58 -98.22 -54.74
C MET A 84 -42.18 -98.67 -56.14
N ALA A 85 -41.01 -98.24 -56.63
CA ALA A 85 -40.51 -98.65 -57.94
C ALA A 85 -40.30 -100.16 -58.02
N ALA A 86 -39.77 -100.79 -56.97
CA ALA A 86 -39.50 -102.24 -56.95
C ALA A 86 -40.74 -103.11 -57.22
N GLU A 87 -41.94 -102.66 -56.86
CA GLU A 87 -43.19 -103.43 -56.94
C GLU A 87 -44.04 -103.10 -58.19
N LEU A 88 -43.71 -102.02 -58.90
CA LEU A 88 -44.51 -101.50 -60.02
C LEU A 88 -43.95 -101.92 -61.39
N GLY A 89 -44.84 -102.17 -62.34
CA GLY A 89 -44.51 -102.31 -63.77
C GLY A 89 -44.03 -100.99 -64.39
N PHE A 90 -43.38 -101.07 -65.55
CA PHE A 90 -42.75 -99.94 -66.23
C PHE A 90 -43.67 -98.72 -66.40
N ASP A 91 -44.90 -98.91 -66.88
CA ASP A 91 -45.85 -97.82 -67.14
C ASP A 91 -46.25 -97.09 -65.85
N MET A 92 -46.53 -97.83 -64.78
CA MET A 92 -46.90 -97.26 -63.48
C MET A 92 -45.72 -96.54 -62.80
N ARG A 93 -44.48 -97.00 -63.00
CA ARG A 93 -43.29 -96.31 -62.48
C ARG A 93 -43.15 -94.92 -63.08
N LEU A 94 -43.44 -94.76 -64.37
CA LEU A 94 -43.41 -93.47 -65.05
C LEU A 94 -44.44 -92.51 -64.45
N ASP A 95 -45.68 -92.97 -64.26
CA ASP A 95 -46.75 -92.16 -63.66
C ASP A 95 -46.42 -91.72 -62.22
N VAL A 96 -45.84 -92.62 -61.42
CA VAL A 96 -45.43 -92.31 -60.04
C VAL A 96 -44.27 -91.30 -60.01
N VAL A 97 -43.30 -91.42 -60.92
CA VAL A 97 -42.20 -90.45 -61.07
C VAL A 97 -42.74 -89.08 -61.47
N LEU A 98 -43.68 -89.02 -62.42
CA LEU A 98 -44.32 -87.77 -62.83
C LEU A 98 -45.08 -87.11 -61.67
N ALA A 99 -45.93 -87.87 -60.97
CA ALA A 99 -46.67 -87.38 -59.82
C ALA A 99 -45.74 -86.87 -58.71
N ARG A 100 -44.62 -87.56 -58.48
CA ARG A 100 -43.60 -87.14 -57.51
C ARG A 100 -42.89 -85.86 -57.94
N ALA A 101 -42.55 -85.73 -59.22
CA ALA A 101 -41.95 -84.51 -59.76
C ALA A 101 -42.88 -83.31 -59.58
N GLU A 102 -44.17 -83.45 -59.92
CA GLU A 102 -45.17 -82.41 -59.69
C GLU A 102 -45.31 -82.03 -58.22
N GLN A 103 -45.31 -83.03 -57.32
CA GLN A 103 -45.36 -82.79 -55.89
C GLN A 103 -44.14 -81.99 -55.40
N LEU A 104 -42.92 -82.37 -55.82
CA LEU A 104 -41.70 -81.67 -55.45
C LEU A 104 -41.72 -80.22 -55.96
N VAL A 105 -42.17 -79.99 -57.20
CA VAL A 105 -42.32 -78.64 -57.76
C VAL A 105 -43.29 -77.79 -56.93
N ARG A 106 -44.42 -78.36 -56.50
CA ARG A 106 -45.39 -77.64 -55.65
C ARG A 106 -44.78 -77.28 -54.28
N LEU A 107 -44.09 -78.23 -53.65
CA LEU A 107 -43.44 -78.02 -52.35
C LEU A 107 -42.35 -76.94 -52.42
N GLU A 108 -41.48 -77.02 -53.42
CA GLU A 108 -40.44 -76.01 -53.67
C GLU A 108 -41.06 -74.63 -53.95
N SER A 109 -42.12 -74.58 -54.74
CA SER A 109 -42.83 -73.32 -55.03
C SER A 109 -43.39 -72.68 -53.75
N SER A 110 -44.02 -73.46 -52.87
CA SER A 110 -44.48 -72.97 -51.57
C SER A 110 -43.32 -72.48 -50.68
N ALA A 111 -42.24 -73.26 -50.58
CA ALA A 111 -41.08 -72.92 -49.78
C ALA A 111 -40.39 -71.63 -50.27
N VAL A 112 -40.30 -71.43 -51.59
CA VAL A 112 -39.76 -70.20 -52.19
C VAL A 112 -40.62 -68.98 -51.84
N VAL A 113 -41.96 -69.10 -51.91
CA VAL A 113 -42.88 -68.01 -51.56
C VAL A 113 -42.78 -67.66 -50.07
N GLU A 114 -42.74 -68.66 -49.20
CA GLU A 114 -42.55 -68.47 -47.75
C GLU A 114 -41.21 -67.79 -47.45
N ASN A 115 -40.11 -68.30 -48.02
CA ASN A 115 -38.77 -67.73 -47.85
C ASN A 115 -38.71 -66.29 -48.36
N LYS A 116 -39.34 -65.97 -49.51
CA LYS A 116 -39.43 -64.61 -50.04
C LYS A 116 -40.17 -63.68 -49.06
N THR A 117 -41.24 -64.18 -48.45
CA THR A 117 -42.03 -63.43 -47.46
C THR A 117 -41.23 -63.17 -46.18
N ILE A 118 -40.51 -64.19 -45.68
CA ILE A 118 -39.63 -64.05 -44.52
C ILE A 118 -38.49 -63.08 -44.81
N ALA A 119 -37.83 -63.19 -45.96
CA ALA A 119 -36.76 -62.30 -46.38
C ALA A 119 -37.23 -60.85 -46.46
N TYR A 120 -38.41 -60.59 -47.05
CA TYR A 120 -39.00 -59.26 -47.10
C TYR A 120 -39.30 -58.70 -45.70
N ASN A 121 -39.87 -59.52 -44.82
CA ASN A 121 -40.15 -59.13 -43.44
C ASN A 121 -38.87 -58.80 -42.65
N LEU A 122 -37.81 -59.60 -42.83
CA LEU A 122 -36.50 -59.34 -42.22
C LEU A 122 -35.87 -58.06 -42.78
N GLN A 123 -35.94 -57.85 -44.09
CA GLN A 123 -35.44 -56.62 -44.73
C GLN A 123 -36.16 -55.37 -44.19
N ARG A 124 -37.50 -55.44 -44.03
CA ARG A 124 -38.28 -54.35 -43.43
C ARG A 124 -37.87 -54.09 -41.98
N LYS A 125 -37.74 -55.15 -41.16
CA LYS A 125 -37.27 -55.03 -39.77
C LYS A 125 -35.88 -54.41 -39.69
N LEU A 126 -34.96 -54.84 -40.56
CA LEU A 126 -33.60 -54.31 -40.63
C LEU A 126 -33.61 -52.82 -40.98
N LYS A 127 -34.43 -52.40 -41.95
CA LYS A 127 -34.59 -50.98 -42.30
C LYS A 127 -35.08 -50.15 -41.10
N THR A 128 -36.14 -50.59 -40.41
CA THR A 128 -36.65 -49.89 -39.22
C THR A 128 -35.62 -49.82 -38.10
N GLN A 129 -34.84 -50.88 -37.88
CA GLN A 129 -33.79 -50.87 -36.84
C GLN A 129 -32.64 -49.94 -37.20
N LYS A 130 -32.25 -49.84 -38.48
CA LYS A 130 -31.25 -48.87 -38.94
C LYS A 130 -31.69 -47.43 -38.71
N GLU A 131 -32.91 -47.07 -39.11
CA GLU A 131 -33.47 -45.73 -38.89
C GLU A 131 -33.53 -45.37 -37.39
N ARG A 132 -33.90 -46.34 -36.53
CA ARG A 132 -33.89 -46.16 -35.07
C ARG A 132 -32.49 -45.96 -34.51
N LEU A 133 -31.50 -46.68 -35.04
CA LEU A 133 -30.10 -46.56 -34.63
C LEU A 133 -29.55 -45.18 -35.00
N GLU A 134 -29.75 -44.75 -36.26
CA GLU A 134 -29.34 -43.43 -36.76
C GLU A 134 -29.96 -42.29 -35.93
N SER A 135 -31.25 -42.39 -35.61
CA SER A 135 -31.93 -41.43 -34.74
C SER A 135 -31.33 -41.36 -33.33
N ARG A 136 -31.02 -42.52 -32.73
CA ARG A 136 -30.37 -42.57 -31.41
C ARG A 136 -28.94 -42.03 -31.46
N GLU A 137 -28.20 -42.31 -32.53
CA GLU A 137 -26.84 -41.81 -32.71
C GLU A 137 -26.83 -40.28 -32.81
N LEU A 138 -27.77 -39.70 -33.55
CA LEU A 138 -27.95 -38.24 -33.60
C LEU A 138 -28.27 -37.66 -32.21
N HIS A 139 -29.16 -38.30 -31.45
CA HIS A 139 -29.47 -37.87 -30.08
C HIS A 139 -28.24 -37.95 -29.15
N MET A 140 -27.46 -39.03 -29.24
CA MET A 140 -26.23 -39.18 -28.46
C MET A 140 -25.18 -38.13 -28.82
N ASN A 141 -25.05 -37.76 -30.10
CA ASN A 141 -24.14 -36.71 -30.53
C ASN A 141 -24.57 -35.33 -30.00
N LEU A 142 -25.88 -35.02 -30.02
CA LEU A 142 -26.40 -33.79 -29.40
C LEU A 142 -26.15 -33.74 -27.90
N LEU A 143 -26.34 -34.85 -27.19
CA LEU A 143 -26.05 -34.93 -25.75
C LEU A 143 -24.56 -34.74 -25.45
N ARG A 144 -23.68 -35.37 -26.22
CA ARG A 144 -22.21 -35.17 -26.10
C ARG A 144 -21.82 -33.71 -26.32
N GLN A 145 -22.39 -33.06 -27.34
CA GLN A 145 -22.15 -31.63 -27.60
C GLN A 145 -22.65 -30.77 -26.44
N LYS A 146 -23.83 -31.09 -25.88
CA LYS A 146 -24.37 -30.34 -24.74
C LYS A 146 -23.53 -30.53 -23.47
N ILE A 147 -23.02 -31.73 -23.22
CA ILE A 147 -22.10 -31.99 -22.11
C ILE A 147 -20.82 -31.17 -22.27
N ALA A 148 -20.20 -31.18 -23.45
CA ALA A 148 -18.99 -30.38 -23.71
C ALA A 148 -19.22 -28.88 -23.48
N GLN A 149 -20.36 -28.33 -23.93
CA GLN A 149 -20.73 -26.93 -23.67
C GLN A 149 -20.89 -26.65 -22.17
N LEU A 150 -21.55 -27.53 -21.42
CA LEU A 150 -21.75 -27.37 -19.98
C LEU A 150 -20.43 -27.48 -19.21
N GLU A 151 -19.50 -28.32 -19.67
CA GLU A 151 -18.15 -28.43 -19.09
C GLU A 151 -17.34 -27.14 -19.33
N GLU A 152 -17.40 -26.58 -20.55
CA GLU A 152 -16.76 -25.29 -20.86
C GLU A 152 -17.37 -24.14 -20.05
N GLU A 153 -18.70 -24.03 -19.99
CA GLU A 153 -19.40 -23.03 -19.16
C GLU A 153 -19.00 -23.16 -17.68
N LYS A 154 -18.87 -24.39 -17.17
CA LYS A 154 -18.44 -24.64 -15.79
C LYS A 154 -16.99 -24.19 -15.57
N GLN A 155 -16.08 -24.47 -16.49
CA GLN A 155 -14.69 -24.03 -16.42
C GLN A 155 -14.61 -22.50 -16.39
N VAL A 156 -15.32 -21.82 -17.29
CA VAL A 156 -15.39 -20.35 -17.33
C VAL A 156 -15.94 -19.78 -16.03
N ARG A 157 -17.06 -20.32 -15.51
CA ARG A 157 -17.62 -19.88 -14.23
C ARG A 157 -16.65 -20.07 -13.07
N SER A 158 -15.89 -21.16 -13.05
CA SER A 158 -14.86 -21.41 -12.04
C SER A 158 -13.74 -20.39 -12.11
N ALA A 159 -13.25 -20.07 -13.32
CA ALA A 159 -12.20 -19.07 -13.53
C ALA A 159 -12.67 -17.66 -13.09
N LEU A 160 -13.91 -17.29 -13.43
CA LEU A 160 -14.49 -16.01 -12.99
C LEU A 160 -14.66 -15.94 -11.46
N ALA A 161 -15.00 -17.05 -10.81
CA ALA A 161 -15.07 -17.10 -9.35
C ALA A 161 -13.69 -16.87 -8.72
N THR A 162 -12.64 -17.50 -9.24
CA THR A 162 -11.27 -17.30 -8.75
C THR A 162 -10.78 -15.86 -8.98
N GLU A 163 -11.03 -15.27 -10.15
CA GLU A 163 -10.68 -13.86 -10.42
C GLU A 163 -11.44 -12.91 -9.48
N ARG A 164 -12.71 -13.20 -9.18
CA ARG A 164 -13.50 -12.42 -8.23
C ARG A 164 -12.91 -12.46 -6.83
N ASP A 165 -12.50 -13.64 -6.36
CA ASP A 165 -11.91 -13.81 -5.03
C ASP A 165 -10.55 -13.12 -4.93
N GLU A 166 -9.73 -13.19 -5.99
CA GLU A 166 -8.49 -12.42 -6.11
C GLU A 166 -8.75 -10.92 -6.06
N ALA A 167 -9.71 -10.42 -6.85
CA ALA A 167 -10.11 -9.02 -6.83
C ALA A 167 -10.58 -8.59 -5.42
N GLN A 168 -11.40 -9.40 -4.73
CA GLN A 168 -11.81 -9.12 -3.35
C GLN A 168 -10.63 -9.08 -2.37
N LEU A 169 -9.65 -9.97 -2.54
CA LEU A 169 -8.43 -9.94 -1.73
C LEU A 169 -7.63 -8.64 -1.98
N THR A 170 -7.53 -8.18 -3.23
CA THR A 170 -6.86 -6.92 -3.55
C THR A 170 -7.59 -5.71 -2.94
N ILE A 171 -8.92 -5.68 -2.99
CA ILE A 171 -9.74 -4.64 -2.36
C ILE A 171 -9.46 -4.60 -0.86
N ARG A 172 -9.53 -5.73 -0.15
CA ARG A 172 -9.24 -5.79 1.30
C ARG A 172 -7.82 -5.29 1.62
N LYS A 173 -6.82 -5.63 0.80
CA LYS A 173 -5.44 -5.13 0.97
C LYS A 173 -5.36 -3.61 0.79
N LEU A 174 -6.09 -3.05 -0.19
CA LEU A 174 -6.15 -1.61 -0.43
C LEU A 174 -6.89 -0.88 0.70
N GLU A 175 -8.02 -1.41 1.18
CA GLU A 175 -8.75 -0.86 2.34
C GLU A 175 -7.84 -0.77 3.58
N MET A 176 -7.06 -1.82 3.86
CA MET A 176 -6.09 -1.80 4.95
C MET A 176 -4.98 -0.75 4.75
N LYS A 177 -4.52 -0.53 3.51
CA LYS A 177 -3.55 0.55 3.20
C LYS A 177 -4.18 1.93 3.39
N VAL A 178 -5.40 2.13 2.91
CA VAL A 178 -6.16 3.38 3.10
C VAL A 178 -6.35 3.66 4.59
N GLY A 179 -6.74 2.66 5.38
CA GLY A 179 -6.88 2.79 6.83
C GLY A 179 -5.59 3.19 7.53
N ARG A 180 -4.43 2.66 7.10
CA ARG A 180 -3.11 3.08 7.62
C ARG A 180 -2.77 4.52 7.24
N MET A 181 -2.89 4.87 5.96
CA MET A 181 -2.60 6.23 5.50
C MET A 181 -3.53 7.27 6.13
N GLN A 182 -4.79 6.92 6.39
CA GLN A 182 -5.73 7.80 7.10
C GLN A 182 -5.30 8.05 8.55
N LYS A 183 -4.78 7.04 9.26
CA LYS A 183 -4.24 7.19 10.61
C LYS A 183 -3.01 8.09 10.61
N GLU A 184 -2.07 7.87 9.69
CA GLU A 184 -0.86 8.70 9.54
C GLU A 184 -1.21 10.16 9.23
N LEU A 185 -2.19 10.38 8.35
CA LEU A 185 -2.69 11.72 8.03
C LEU A 185 -3.27 12.42 9.27
N ASN A 186 -4.03 11.70 10.10
CA ASN A 186 -4.59 12.25 11.33
C ASN A 186 -3.50 12.62 12.35
N LEU A 187 -2.51 11.75 12.56
CA LEU A 187 -1.35 12.04 13.41
C LEU A 187 -0.58 13.27 12.93
N CYS A 188 -0.39 13.41 11.62
CA CYS A 188 0.26 14.58 11.03
C CYS A 188 -0.56 15.86 11.25
N ARG A 189 -1.89 15.79 11.14
CA ARG A 189 -2.80 16.92 11.44
C ARG A 189 -2.75 17.31 12.91
N GLU A 190 -2.77 16.35 13.82
CA GLU A 190 -2.65 16.59 15.26
C GLU A 190 -1.32 17.25 15.61
N SER A 191 -0.20 16.74 15.08
CA SER A 191 1.12 17.35 15.25
C SER A 191 1.18 18.77 14.66
N ASN A 192 0.55 19.02 13.50
CA ASN A 192 0.47 20.36 12.92
C ASN A 192 -0.31 21.34 13.81
N LEU A 193 -1.42 20.89 14.41
CA LEU A 193 -2.19 21.69 15.35
C LEU A 193 -1.38 21.99 16.63
N GLU A 194 -0.65 21.01 17.16
CA GLU A 194 0.22 21.21 18.31
C GLU A 194 1.33 22.21 18.02
N LEU A 195 1.98 22.11 16.85
CA LEU A 195 2.99 23.07 16.42
C LEU A 195 2.42 24.47 16.24
N LYS A 196 1.21 24.61 15.71
CA LYS A 196 0.51 25.91 15.62
C LYS A 196 0.23 26.50 16.99
N ALA A 197 -0.18 25.69 17.97
CA ALA A 197 -0.37 26.12 19.35
C ALA A 197 0.95 26.61 19.96
N LYS A 198 2.02 25.82 19.86
CA LYS A 198 3.37 26.22 20.33
C LYS A 198 3.87 27.50 19.67
N LEU A 199 3.58 27.69 18.39
CA LEU A 199 3.93 28.92 17.66
C LEU A 199 3.15 30.13 18.21
N ALA A 200 1.87 29.97 18.50
CA ALA A 200 1.05 31.01 19.13
C ALA A 200 1.60 31.36 20.53
N ASP A 201 1.88 30.38 21.37
CA ASP A 201 2.48 30.59 22.70
C ASP A 201 3.82 31.32 22.61
N THR A 202 4.68 30.91 21.66
CA THR A 202 5.97 31.56 21.41
C THR A 202 5.78 33.02 20.96
N SER A 203 4.77 33.29 20.13
CA SER A 203 4.46 34.66 19.71
C SER A 203 3.98 35.53 20.87
N GLU A 204 3.19 34.98 21.80
CA GLU A 204 2.74 35.67 23.01
C GLU A 204 3.92 35.97 23.94
N LEU A 205 4.81 34.99 24.15
CA LEU A 205 6.04 35.20 24.92
C LEU A 205 6.91 36.28 24.29
N LYS A 206 7.06 36.30 22.96
CA LYS A 206 7.80 37.34 22.25
C LYS A 206 7.19 38.73 22.47
N ILE A 207 5.86 38.85 22.46
CA ILE A 207 5.16 40.11 22.76
C ILE A 207 5.45 40.53 24.20
N LYS A 208 5.29 39.64 25.18
CA LYS A 208 5.61 39.92 26.59
C LYS A 208 7.05 40.35 26.80
N THR A 209 8.01 39.71 26.12
CA THR A 209 9.42 40.11 26.17
C THR A 209 9.64 41.50 25.58
N LEU A 210 8.97 41.85 24.47
CA LEU A 210 9.05 43.21 23.91
C LEU A 210 8.45 44.26 24.85
N GLU A 211 7.32 43.96 25.49
CA GLU A 211 6.71 44.83 26.51
C GLU A 211 7.62 45.04 27.73
N GLN A 212 8.22 43.96 28.25
CA GLN A 212 9.22 44.02 29.31
C GLN A 212 10.46 44.82 28.91
N THR A 213 10.94 44.66 27.67
CA THR A 213 12.08 45.44 27.16
C THR A 213 11.76 46.93 27.15
N LYS A 214 10.55 47.30 26.72
CA LYS A 214 10.07 48.68 26.73
C LYS A 214 9.96 49.25 28.15
N THR A 215 9.44 48.49 29.12
CA THR A 215 9.37 48.97 30.51
C THR A 215 10.77 49.13 31.12
N ILE A 216 11.72 48.25 30.82
CA ILE A 216 13.13 48.39 31.22
C ILE A 216 13.73 49.67 30.61
N GLU A 217 13.50 49.93 29.32
CA GLU A 217 13.97 51.16 28.66
C GLU A 217 13.39 52.41 29.34
N ASP A 218 12.10 52.43 29.67
CA ASP A 218 11.47 53.57 30.33
C ASP A 218 11.94 53.75 31.78
N LEU A 219 12.15 52.66 32.52
CA LEU A 219 12.78 52.70 33.85
C LEU A 219 14.23 53.20 33.79
N ASN A 220 15.01 52.79 32.78
CA ASN A 220 16.37 53.29 32.56
C ASN A 220 16.36 54.80 32.30
N LYS A 221 15.45 55.30 31.44
CA LYS A 221 15.29 56.76 31.22
C LYS A 221 14.95 57.50 32.51
N SER A 222 14.04 56.95 33.33
CA SER A 222 13.68 57.52 34.63
C SER A 222 14.85 57.51 35.62
N ARG A 223 15.60 56.40 35.70
CA ARG A 223 16.84 56.30 36.49
C ARG A 223 17.85 57.36 36.07
N ASP A 224 18.10 57.51 34.76
CA ASP A 224 19.05 58.50 34.26
C ASP A 224 18.62 59.94 34.59
N GLN A 225 17.30 60.22 34.63
CA GLN A 225 16.77 61.50 35.10
C GLN A 225 16.96 61.68 36.61
N LEU A 226 16.68 60.65 37.41
CA LEU A 226 16.90 60.65 38.86
C LEU A 226 18.39 60.85 39.19
N GLU A 227 19.29 60.22 38.45
CA GLU A 227 20.74 60.36 38.61
C GLU A 227 21.18 61.79 38.30
N LYS A 228 20.69 62.40 37.21
CA LYS A 228 20.91 63.83 36.93
C LYS A 228 20.36 64.75 38.02
N MET A 229 19.21 64.45 38.61
CA MET A 229 18.66 65.22 39.72
C MET A 229 19.47 65.04 41.00
N LYS A 230 19.89 63.81 41.31
CA LYS A 230 20.79 63.50 42.42
C LYS A 230 22.09 64.29 42.30
N GLU A 231 22.75 64.26 41.15
CA GLU A 231 23.98 65.05 40.91
C GLU A 231 23.76 66.56 41.13
N LYS A 232 22.60 67.10 40.72
CA LYS A 232 22.26 68.51 40.97
C LYS A 232 22.11 68.80 42.45
N VAL A 233 21.37 67.95 43.17
CA VAL A 233 21.17 68.08 44.63
C VAL A 233 22.50 67.90 45.37
N GLU A 234 23.34 66.95 44.98
CA GLU A 234 24.68 66.76 45.57
C GLU A 234 25.56 68.00 45.36
N LYS A 235 25.54 68.61 44.15
CA LYS A 235 26.23 69.89 43.90
C LYS A 235 25.69 71.02 44.77
N GLN A 236 24.37 71.15 44.90
CA GLN A 236 23.74 72.15 45.77
C GLN A 236 24.10 71.92 47.24
N LEU A 237 24.03 70.68 47.72
CA LEU A 237 24.41 70.29 49.07
C LEU A 237 25.88 70.61 49.33
N ALA A 238 26.77 70.34 48.38
CA ALA A 238 28.19 70.70 48.48
C ALA A 238 28.39 72.22 48.56
N SER A 239 27.65 73.02 47.77
CA SER A 239 27.65 74.49 47.86
C SER A 239 27.19 74.98 49.23
N VAL A 240 26.02 74.52 49.69
CA VAL A 240 25.45 74.90 50.99
C VAL A 240 26.37 74.47 52.13
N ARG A 241 27.00 73.30 52.03
CA ARG A 241 27.98 72.84 53.02
C ARG A 241 29.21 73.74 53.05
N ALA A 242 29.74 74.14 51.88
CA ALA A 242 30.84 75.08 51.82
C ALA A 242 30.45 76.46 52.39
N GLU A 243 29.25 76.95 52.09
CA GLU A 243 28.68 78.18 52.65
C GLU A 243 28.53 78.11 54.17
N LEU A 244 28.04 76.98 54.70
CA LEU A 244 27.92 76.73 56.13
C LEU A 244 29.30 76.67 56.80
N ASP A 245 30.29 76.02 56.19
CA ASP A 245 31.67 75.98 56.69
C ASP A 245 32.28 77.39 56.71
N THR A 246 32.01 78.24 55.70
CA THR A 246 32.43 79.64 55.71
C THR A 246 31.74 80.45 56.80
N ALA A 247 30.41 80.35 56.93
CA ALA A 247 29.65 81.04 57.97
C ALA A 247 30.07 80.58 59.37
N GLY A 248 30.37 79.29 59.54
CA GLY A 248 30.91 78.72 60.77
C GLY A 248 32.30 79.28 61.11
N ARG A 249 33.20 79.39 60.12
CA ARG A 249 34.50 80.06 60.31
C ARG A 249 34.35 81.53 60.67
N GLU A 250 33.49 82.27 59.96
CA GLU A 250 33.22 83.68 60.23
C GLU A 250 32.62 83.89 61.63
N ALA A 251 31.72 83.01 62.06
CA ALA A 251 31.13 83.04 63.40
C ALA A 251 32.19 82.76 64.49
N GLU A 252 33.08 81.78 64.28
CA GLU A 252 34.15 81.49 65.24
C GLU A 252 35.19 82.63 65.29
N GLU A 253 35.55 83.21 64.13
CA GLU A 253 36.37 84.42 64.09
C GLU A 253 35.70 85.61 64.79
N GLY A 254 34.38 85.79 64.59
CA GLY A 254 33.61 86.84 65.27
C GLY A 254 33.56 86.65 66.78
N LYS A 255 33.38 85.40 67.22
CA LYS A 255 33.44 85.02 68.64
C LYS A 255 34.84 85.24 69.23
N GLU A 256 35.90 84.91 68.49
CA GLU A 256 37.28 85.14 68.94
C GLU A 256 37.61 86.65 68.97
N ARG A 257 37.15 87.44 67.99
CA ARG A 257 37.24 88.92 68.04
C ARG A 257 36.49 89.49 69.24
N ALA A 258 35.27 89.03 69.49
CA ALA A 258 34.48 89.45 70.64
C ALA A 258 35.19 89.08 71.96
N ARG A 259 35.78 87.89 72.03
CA ARG A 259 36.60 87.46 73.16
C ARG A 259 37.82 88.36 73.37
N HIS A 260 38.58 88.67 72.32
CA HIS A 260 39.71 89.60 72.39
C HIS A 260 39.28 91.00 72.84
N MET A 261 38.16 91.52 72.32
CA MET A 261 37.60 92.80 72.79
C MET A 261 37.23 92.74 74.27
N LEU A 262 36.61 91.66 74.71
CA LEU A 262 36.20 91.46 76.09
C LEU A 262 37.43 91.39 77.02
N GLU A 263 38.50 90.72 76.60
CA GLU A 263 39.80 90.72 77.29
C GLU A 263 40.42 92.11 77.36
N ALA A 264 40.39 92.88 76.26
CA ALA A 264 40.89 94.26 76.22
C ALA A 264 40.13 95.17 77.21
N VAL A 265 38.80 95.18 77.15
CA VAL A 265 37.94 95.94 78.09
C VAL A 265 38.16 95.49 79.53
N THR A 266 38.31 94.19 79.77
CA THR A 266 38.62 93.65 81.11
C THR A 266 39.98 94.14 81.60
N SER A 267 40.98 94.26 80.71
CA SER A 267 42.30 94.77 81.05
C SER A 267 42.29 96.29 81.31
N GLU A 268 41.55 97.07 80.52
CA GLU A 268 41.35 98.50 80.73
C GLU A 268 40.64 98.76 82.05
N MET A 269 39.58 98.01 82.34
CA MET A 269 38.88 98.06 83.63
C MET A 269 39.84 97.76 84.81
N LYS A 270 40.73 96.78 84.68
CA LYS A 270 41.76 96.50 85.70
C LYS A 270 42.75 97.64 85.88
N THR A 271 43.10 98.36 84.81
CA THR A 271 43.99 99.54 84.89
C THR A 271 43.30 100.76 85.51
N LEU A 272 42.06 101.05 85.10
CA LEU A 272 41.23 102.12 85.68
C LEU A 272 41.01 101.89 87.17
N LYS A 273 40.71 100.65 87.58
CA LYS A 273 40.56 100.28 88.98
C LYS A 273 41.81 100.60 89.81
N ARG A 274 43.01 100.29 89.30
CA ARG A 274 44.28 100.65 89.96
C ARG A 274 44.48 102.16 90.05
N SER A 275 44.15 102.91 89.00
CA SER A 275 44.28 104.37 89.01
C SER A 275 43.34 105.04 90.02
N LEU A 276 42.15 104.47 90.22
CA LEU A 276 41.18 104.93 91.23
C LEU A 276 41.70 104.69 92.65
N GLU A 277 42.24 103.48 92.92
CA GLU A 277 42.84 103.14 94.21
C GLU A 277 44.04 104.06 94.55
N ASP A 278 44.82 104.49 93.56
CA ASP A 278 45.92 105.44 93.76
C ASP A 278 45.45 106.90 93.94
N ALA A 279 44.29 107.26 93.39
CA ALA A 279 43.66 108.57 93.63
C ALA A 279 43.08 108.66 95.05
N GLU A 280 42.37 107.62 95.51
CA GLU A 280 41.85 107.53 96.88
C GLU A 280 42.98 107.63 97.92
N LYS A 281 44.13 107.00 97.68
CA LYS A 281 45.30 107.12 98.58
C LYS A 281 45.85 108.54 98.66
N ARG A 282 45.90 109.27 97.53
CA ARG A 282 46.36 110.67 97.51
C ARG A 282 45.40 111.60 98.23
N GLU A 283 44.10 111.40 98.03
CA GLU A 283 43.07 112.15 98.75
C GLU A 283 43.21 111.99 100.27
N LYS A 284 43.40 110.74 100.71
CA LYS A 284 43.60 110.42 102.14
C LYS A 284 44.82 111.12 102.72
N GLN A 285 45.95 111.12 102.01
CA GLN A 285 47.17 111.83 102.46
C GLN A 285 46.98 113.35 102.57
N LEU A 286 46.22 113.96 101.65
CA LEU A 286 45.93 115.40 101.69
C LEU A 286 44.97 115.76 102.83
N ALA A 287 43.99 114.89 103.11
CA ALA A 287 43.11 115.04 104.26
C ALA A 287 43.89 114.97 105.58
N ASP A 288 44.78 113.99 105.73
CA ASP A 288 45.63 113.81 106.92
C ASP A 288 46.57 115.03 107.13
N PHE A 289 47.17 115.56 106.06
CA PHE A 289 48.02 116.75 106.14
C PHE A 289 47.22 117.99 106.61
N ARG A 290 46.01 118.15 106.09
CA ARG A 290 45.11 119.26 106.47
C ARG A 290 44.72 119.19 107.96
N GLU A 291 44.55 117.98 108.51
CA GLU A 291 44.26 117.77 109.92
C GLU A 291 45.42 118.22 110.83
N VAL A 292 46.65 117.84 110.49
CA VAL A 292 47.85 118.19 111.28
C VAL A 292 48.08 119.70 111.34
N VAL A 293 47.96 120.41 110.21
CA VAL A 293 48.14 121.87 110.17
C VAL A 293 47.07 122.59 110.98
N SER A 294 45.83 122.08 110.97
CA SER A 294 44.71 122.63 111.74
C SER A 294 44.92 122.46 113.25
N GLN A 295 45.49 121.33 113.70
CA GLN A 295 45.84 121.11 115.12
C GLN A 295 46.96 122.03 115.61
N MET A 296 48.00 122.26 114.81
CA MET A 296 49.12 123.11 115.21
C MET A 296 48.74 124.59 115.37
N LEU A 297 47.67 125.04 114.72
CA LEU A 297 47.21 126.44 114.77
C LEU A 297 46.18 126.71 115.88
N GLY A 298 45.85 125.72 116.72
CA GLY A 298 44.92 125.90 117.84
C GLY A 298 43.47 126.19 117.41
N LEU A 299 43.11 125.84 116.17
CA LEU A 299 41.76 126.04 115.62
C LEU A 299 40.86 124.88 116.06
N ASN A 300 39.74 125.19 116.75
CA ASN A 300 38.80 124.18 117.26
C ASN A 300 38.09 123.43 116.11
N MET A 301 38.24 122.10 116.12
CA MET A 301 37.90 121.13 115.06
C MET A 301 36.41 120.73 114.94
N THR A 302 35.46 121.47 115.50
CA THR A 302 34.04 121.07 115.49
C THR A 302 33.20 121.67 114.37
N ALA A 303 33.79 122.49 113.49
CA ALA A 303 33.12 123.03 112.30
C ALA A 303 33.69 122.39 111.02
N LEU A 304 32.87 121.57 110.37
CA LEU A 304 33.18 120.89 109.12
C LEU A 304 33.38 121.92 108.00
N ALA A 305 34.53 121.83 107.33
CA ALA A 305 35.03 122.79 106.34
C ALA A 305 35.50 124.13 106.94
N LEU A 306 36.59 124.10 107.70
CA LEU A 306 37.45 125.29 107.87
C LEU A 306 37.97 125.69 106.47
N PRO A 307 37.57 126.85 105.93
CA PRO A 307 38.04 127.28 104.62
C PRO A 307 39.55 127.53 104.70
N ASP A 308 40.30 127.13 103.68
CA ASP A 308 41.78 127.21 103.68
C ASP A 308 42.29 128.62 104.01
N TYR A 309 41.51 129.65 103.66
CA TYR A 309 41.82 131.03 103.97
C TYR A 309 41.90 131.33 105.48
N GLU A 310 41.22 130.60 106.37
CA GLU A 310 41.29 130.82 107.84
C GLU A 310 42.59 130.28 108.43
N ILE A 311 43.04 129.12 107.95
CA ILE A 311 44.36 128.55 108.25
C ILE A 311 45.45 129.53 107.77
N ILE A 312 45.30 130.04 106.54
CA ILE A 312 46.20 131.03 105.95
C ILE A 312 46.20 132.33 106.75
N LYS A 313 45.04 132.87 107.17
CA LYS A 313 44.92 134.13 107.91
C LYS A 313 45.52 134.07 109.32
N CYS A 314 45.44 132.92 109.99
CA CYS A 314 46.12 132.68 111.27
C CYS A 314 47.64 132.61 111.11
N LEU A 315 48.12 131.91 110.07
CA LEU A 315 49.54 131.91 109.70
C LEU A 315 50.04 133.32 109.36
N GLU A 316 49.28 134.10 108.59
CA GLU A 316 49.59 135.50 108.26
C GLU A 316 49.67 136.40 109.49
N ARG A 317 48.81 136.19 110.51
CA ARG A 317 48.83 136.95 111.78
C ARG A 317 50.05 136.63 112.64
N LEU A 318 50.46 135.35 112.69
CA LEU A 318 51.69 134.89 113.34
C LEU A 318 52.94 135.46 112.66
N ILE A 319 52.90 135.56 111.33
CA ILE A 319 53.95 136.18 110.51
C ILE A 319 54.01 137.70 110.72
N HIS A 320 52.88 138.40 110.87
CA HIS A 320 52.86 139.85 111.13
C HIS A 320 53.36 140.26 112.53
N LEU A 321 53.23 139.40 113.55
CA LEU A 321 53.81 139.64 114.88
C LEU A 321 55.36 139.55 114.90
N HIS A 322 55.97 138.99 113.86
CA HIS A 322 57.43 138.81 113.76
C HIS A 322 58.16 139.87 112.89
N GLN A 323 57.46 140.86 112.32
CA GLN A 323 58.06 141.83 111.38
C GLN A 323 58.48 143.19 112.00
N HIS A 324 59.02 143.23 113.23
CA HIS A 324 59.76 144.40 113.75
C HIS A 324 61.20 144.12 114.22
N ARG A 325 61.77 142.94 113.91
CA ARG A 325 63.20 142.71 114.06
C ARG A 325 63.76 141.90 112.90
N LEU A 326 64.45 142.65 112.03
CA LEU A 326 65.70 142.32 111.35
C LEU A 326 65.63 141.16 110.35
N VAL A 327 65.61 141.43 109.03
CA VAL A 327 66.72 141.95 108.21
C VAL A 327 67.77 140.88 107.92
N SER A 328 67.79 140.55 106.62
CA SER A 328 68.95 140.26 105.76
C SER A 328 69.31 138.83 105.43
N CYS A 329 69.57 138.70 104.12
CA CYS A 329 70.49 137.78 103.46
C CYS A 329 70.12 136.30 103.45
N ALA A 330 70.24 135.57 102.35
CA ALA A 330 70.64 135.88 100.98
C ALA A 330 70.45 134.58 100.18
N CYS A 331 70.08 134.72 98.91
CA CYS A 331 70.61 134.01 97.74
C CYS A 331 70.94 132.51 97.82
N LEU A 332 70.37 131.73 96.88
CA LEU A 332 71.04 130.92 95.83
C LEU A 332 69.93 130.07 95.12
N LYS A 333 69.64 130.26 93.81
CA LYS A 333 70.28 129.62 92.64
C LYS A 333 70.20 128.08 92.72
N ASP A 334 69.78 127.30 91.71
CA ASP A 334 70.01 127.31 90.26
C ASP A 334 69.12 126.17 89.65
N MET A 335 68.46 126.35 88.49
CA MET A 335 68.88 126.01 87.10
C MET A 335 68.64 124.55 86.63
N THR A 336 67.85 124.44 85.54
CA THR A 336 68.10 123.70 84.25
C THR A 336 68.54 122.22 84.30
N SER A 337 68.23 121.29 83.38
CA SER A 337 68.04 121.34 81.92
C SER A 337 67.93 119.91 81.38
N GLY A 338 67.24 119.75 80.23
CA GLY A 338 67.71 118.96 79.07
C GLY A 338 67.58 117.42 79.13
N GLN A 339 67.42 116.70 78.02
CA GLN A 339 67.53 117.04 76.61
C GLN A 339 66.98 115.89 75.75
N ASP A 340 66.64 116.22 74.50
CA ASP A 340 66.32 115.42 73.32
C ASP A 340 66.92 114.01 73.19
N ARG A 341 66.15 113.10 72.56
CA ARG A 341 66.46 112.60 71.19
C ARG A 341 65.41 111.60 70.68
N HIS A 342 64.73 111.97 69.61
CA HIS A 342 64.29 111.08 68.52
C HIS A 342 65.53 110.65 67.67
N PRO A 343 65.47 109.78 66.62
CA PRO A 343 64.31 109.22 65.90
C PRO A 343 64.47 107.74 65.38
N GLN A 344 63.44 107.27 64.65
CA GLN A 344 63.51 106.61 63.32
C GLN A 344 63.34 105.08 63.15
N GLY A 345 62.45 104.71 62.21
CA GLY A 345 62.47 103.46 61.43
C GLY A 345 61.13 102.70 61.38
N HIS A 346 60.17 103.02 60.49
CA HIS A 346 59.99 102.47 59.12
C HIS A 346 59.79 100.94 59.07
N LEU A 347 58.96 100.30 58.23
CA LEU A 347 57.88 100.62 57.30
C LEU A 347 57.45 99.27 56.66
N LYS A 348 56.27 99.25 56.00
CA LYS A 348 55.76 98.32 54.95
C LYS A 348 54.71 97.30 55.41
N LEU A 349 53.44 97.44 55.05
CA LEU A 349 52.75 97.32 53.73
C LEU A 349 52.68 95.90 53.14
N LEU A 350 51.44 95.42 53.02
CA LEU A 350 50.81 94.67 51.91
C LEU A 350 51.56 93.44 51.36
N HIS A 351 51.01 92.24 51.59
CA HIS A 351 50.16 91.56 50.60
C HIS A 351 49.30 90.46 51.22
#